data_AF-A0A419EVV1-F1
#
_entry.id   AF-A0A419EVV1-F1
#
_cell.length_a   1.000
_cell.length_b   1.000
_cell.length_c   1.000
_cell.angle_alpha   90.00
_cell.angle_beta   90.00
_cell.angle_gamma   90.00
#
_symmetry.space_group_name_H-M   'P 1'
#
loop_
_entity.id
_entity.type
_entity.pdbx_description
1 polymer ?
#
loop_
_entity_poly.entity_id
_entity_poly.type
_entity_poly.pdbx_seq_one_letter_code
_entity_poly.pdbx_strand_id
1 'polypeptide(L)'
;MLKHVIIGNGPAGIEAARTIRTIHEDDEIVVLSDEAHISYSRFLLPDYIAGRIPLERLWLQSESYYREAKIELRLRTKVASVHSAGNSVTTADGERMEFDQLLIACGGKPKLPDINGIAESGALTLKTLADAQNILSRVKARASVLVLGRDLIGVEMARAFCQMGTRVTYIAWENELLPNIIDPATAEELSDKMRAAGVKMVLGEEILRMKSTNGTVSVDVAGKTLSADVLVVAVGMEPSLDSLNDSGIMVGSGVTTDERLRTNKANIYAAGDVAEIYDPRVHKRKLLFGWKNANEQGRIAGANMCGEDREFEIKYAPGVKQIFGVDVRHRWK
;
A
#
# COMPACT_ATOMS: atom_id res chain seq x y z
N MET A 1 -26.89 -18.80 -7.29
CA MET A 1 -26.52 -17.75 -6.34
C MET A 1 -25.29 -18.25 -5.61
N LEU A 2 -24.16 -17.61 -5.86
CA LEU A 2 -22.89 -17.88 -5.20
C LEU A 2 -22.62 -16.80 -4.15
N LYS A 3 -21.88 -17.18 -3.11
CA LYS A 3 -21.33 -16.27 -2.11
C LYS A 3 -19.87 -15.94 -2.43
N HIS A 4 -19.63 -14.68 -2.78
CA HIS A 4 -18.30 -14.13 -3.02
C HIS A 4 -17.81 -13.41 -1.77
N VAL A 5 -16.70 -13.86 -1.20
CA VAL A 5 -16.02 -13.17 -0.09
C VAL A 5 -14.77 -12.49 -0.64
N ILE A 6 -14.60 -11.21 -0.32
CA ILE A 6 -13.48 -10.38 -0.75
C ILE A 6 -12.75 -9.87 0.49
N ILE A 7 -11.49 -10.28 0.68
CA ILE A 7 -10.64 -9.78 1.75
C ILE A 7 -9.95 -8.52 1.27
N GLY A 8 -10.43 -7.34 1.68
CA GLY A 8 -9.82 -6.04 1.39
C GLY A 8 -10.75 -5.08 0.65
N ASN A 9 -10.84 -3.86 1.17
CA ASN A 9 -11.68 -2.77 0.64
C ASN A 9 -10.89 -1.74 -0.19
N GLY A 10 -9.74 -2.18 -0.74
CA GLY A 10 -8.90 -1.37 -1.61
C GLY A 10 -9.39 -1.32 -3.06
N PRO A 11 -8.63 -0.72 -3.98
CA PRO A 11 -9.00 -0.61 -5.39
C PRO A 11 -9.32 -1.97 -6.05
N ALA A 12 -8.52 -3.01 -5.75
CA ALA A 12 -8.78 -4.35 -6.30
C ALA A 12 -10.09 -4.96 -5.79
N GLY A 13 -10.34 -4.90 -4.48
CA GLY A 13 -11.55 -5.50 -3.89
C GLY A 13 -12.83 -4.80 -4.30
N ILE A 14 -12.84 -3.46 -4.34
CA ILE A 14 -14.01 -2.69 -4.79
C ILE A 14 -14.31 -2.93 -6.26
N GLU A 15 -13.28 -2.94 -7.11
CA GLU A 15 -13.48 -3.15 -8.54
C GLU A 15 -13.92 -4.59 -8.84
N ALA A 16 -13.44 -5.57 -8.08
CA ALA A 16 -13.95 -6.95 -8.13
C ALA A 16 -15.42 -7.02 -7.72
N ALA A 17 -15.80 -6.44 -6.57
CA ALA A 17 -17.18 -6.41 -6.09
C ALA A 17 -18.14 -5.77 -7.12
N ARG A 18 -17.72 -4.65 -7.71
CA ARG A 18 -18.46 -3.98 -8.80
C ARG A 18 -18.62 -4.89 -10.01
N THR A 19 -17.53 -5.53 -10.43
CA THR A 19 -17.53 -6.41 -11.60
C THR A 19 -18.43 -7.62 -11.39
N ILE A 20 -18.36 -8.26 -10.22
CA ILE A 20 -19.23 -9.38 -9.85
C ILE A 20 -20.69 -8.96 -9.92
N ARG A 21 -21.07 -7.83 -9.28
CA ARG A 21 -22.46 -7.34 -9.32
C ARG A 21 -22.95 -7.03 -10.74
N THR A 22 -22.04 -6.63 -11.63
CA THR A 22 -22.39 -6.33 -13.03
C THR A 22 -22.65 -7.61 -13.84
N ILE A 23 -21.98 -8.72 -13.50
CA ILE A 23 -22.10 -9.99 -14.23
C ILE A 23 -23.22 -10.86 -13.63
N HIS A 24 -23.30 -10.93 -12.30
CA HIS A 24 -24.30 -11.72 -11.55
C HIS A 24 -25.08 -10.82 -10.60
N GLU A 25 -26.31 -10.46 -11.01
CA GLU A 25 -27.17 -9.51 -10.29
C GLU A 25 -27.68 -10.01 -8.93
N ASP A 26 -27.69 -11.33 -8.72
CA ASP A 26 -28.29 -11.98 -7.54
C ASP A 26 -27.27 -12.56 -6.55
N ASP A 27 -26.00 -12.63 -6.92
CA ASP A 27 -24.97 -13.23 -6.07
C ASP A 27 -24.74 -12.42 -4.77
N GLU A 28 -24.39 -13.13 -3.69
CA GLU A 28 -24.05 -12.52 -2.40
C GLU A 28 -22.59 -12.04 -2.46
N ILE A 29 -22.34 -10.78 -2.09
CA ILE A 29 -21.00 -10.19 -2.13
C ILE A 29 -20.70 -9.60 -0.76
N VAL A 30 -19.70 -10.17 -0.08
CA VAL A 30 -19.23 -9.69 1.23
C VAL A 30 -17.80 -9.17 1.09
N VAL A 31 -17.58 -7.91 1.46
CA VAL A 31 -16.24 -7.29 1.48
C VAL A 31 -15.81 -7.10 2.93
N LEU A 32 -14.71 -7.72 3.32
CA LEU A 32 -14.13 -7.64 4.66
C LEU A 32 -12.97 -6.64 4.68
N SER A 33 -12.98 -5.71 5.63
CA SER A 33 -11.91 -4.72 5.79
C SER A 33 -11.50 -4.57 7.24
N ASP A 34 -10.19 -4.65 7.52
CA ASP A 34 -9.62 -4.33 8.83
C ASP A 34 -9.82 -2.84 9.19
N GLU A 35 -9.93 -1.96 8.19
CA GLU A 35 -10.08 -0.53 8.42
C GLU A 35 -11.51 -0.13 8.80
N ALA A 36 -11.62 1.01 9.50
CA ALA A 36 -12.89 1.55 9.97
C ALA A 36 -13.62 2.44 8.95
N HIS A 37 -13.17 2.44 7.68
CA HIS A 37 -13.62 3.40 6.68
C HIS A 37 -13.95 2.72 5.35
N ILE A 38 -14.91 3.32 4.64
CA ILE A 38 -15.18 3.00 3.23
C ILE A 38 -13.96 3.30 2.34
N SER A 39 -13.97 2.78 1.11
CA SER A 39 -12.84 2.94 0.18
C SER A 39 -12.47 4.41 -0.08
N TYR A 40 -11.17 4.69 -0.07
CA TYR A 40 -10.60 6.03 -0.20
C TYR A 40 -9.29 6.02 -0.99
N SER A 41 -8.91 7.18 -1.53
CA SER A 41 -7.68 7.35 -2.30
C SER A 41 -6.47 7.49 -1.37
N ARG A 42 -5.69 6.42 -1.25
CA ARG A 42 -4.44 6.42 -0.48
C ARG A 42 -3.37 7.35 -1.07
N PHE A 43 -3.43 7.65 -2.37
CA PHE A 43 -2.48 8.58 -3.00
C PHE A 43 -2.63 10.02 -2.55
N LEU A 44 -3.82 10.37 -2.06
CA LEU A 44 -4.12 11.71 -1.60
C LEU A 44 -3.76 11.90 -0.12
N LEU A 45 -3.30 10.85 0.58
CA LEU A 45 -2.89 10.96 1.98
C LEU A 45 -1.79 12.00 2.22
N PRO A 46 -0.72 12.12 1.40
CA PRO A 46 0.27 13.18 1.57
C PRO A 46 -0.34 14.59 1.44
N ASP A 47 -1.30 14.80 0.53
CA ASP A 47 -1.97 16.10 0.37
C ASP A 47 -2.95 16.40 1.51
N TYR A 48 -3.61 15.36 2.05
CA TYR A 48 -4.41 15.46 3.26
C TYR A 48 -3.54 15.82 4.48
N ILE A 49 -2.40 15.16 4.65
CA ILE A 49 -1.44 15.45 5.73
C ILE A 49 -0.91 16.89 5.61
N ALA A 50 -0.63 17.33 4.38
CA ALA A 50 -0.21 18.71 4.11
C ALA A 50 -1.32 19.77 4.34
N GLY A 51 -2.56 19.36 4.66
CA GLY A 51 -3.70 20.26 4.81
C GLY A 51 -4.20 20.87 3.50
N ARG A 52 -3.80 20.33 2.34
CA ARG A 52 -4.17 20.85 1.01
C ARG A 52 -5.56 20.42 0.57
N ILE A 53 -6.04 19.30 1.10
CA ILE A 53 -7.38 18.80 0.87
C ILE A 53 -8.01 18.41 2.22
N PRO A 54 -9.33 18.56 2.37
CA PRO A 54 -10.02 18.07 3.55
C PRO A 54 -10.28 16.55 3.44
N LEU A 55 -10.63 15.91 4.55
CA LEU A 55 -10.82 14.45 4.67
C LEU A 55 -11.84 13.92 3.64
N GLU A 56 -12.88 14.69 3.34
CA GLU A 56 -13.97 14.29 2.46
C GLU A 56 -13.53 14.09 1.01
N ARG A 57 -12.41 14.72 0.61
CA ARG A 57 -11.81 14.53 -0.72
C ARG A 57 -11.09 13.20 -0.87
N LEU A 58 -10.90 12.44 0.21
CA LEU A 58 -10.29 11.12 0.17
C LEU A 58 -11.28 10.05 -0.30
N TRP A 59 -12.59 10.20 -0.03
CA TRP A 59 -13.60 9.18 -0.31
C TRP A 59 -13.77 8.92 -1.79
N LEU A 60 -13.81 7.64 -2.18
CA LEU A 60 -13.99 7.22 -3.57
C LEU A 60 -15.41 6.79 -3.89
N GLN A 61 -16.15 6.36 -2.88
CA GLN A 61 -17.54 5.93 -2.96
C GLN A 61 -18.30 6.54 -1.78
N SER A 62 -19.62 6.64 -1.90
CA SER A 62 -20.50 6.93 -0.77
C SER A 62 -20.82 5.65 0.00
N GLU A 63 -21.35 5.78 1.22
CA GLU A 63 -21.95 4.64 1.91
C GLU A 63 -23.17 4.09 1.16
N SER A 64 -23.93 4.96 0.47
CA SER A 64 -25.12 4.56 -0.29
C SER A 64 -24.77 3.63 -1.45
N TYR A 65 -23.61 3.82 -2.09
CA TYR A 65 -23.11 2.97 -3.17
C TYR A 65 -23.13 1.48 -2.80
N TYR A 66 -22.63 1.12 -1.60
CA TYR A 66 -22.58 -0.28 -1.18
C TYR A 66 -23.99 -0.88 -1.01
N ARG A 67 -24.93 -0.11 -0.45
CA ARG A 67 -26.32 -0.56 -0.31
C ARG A 67 -27.00 -0.72 -1.66
N GLU A 68 -26.86 0.27 -2.54
CA GLU A 68 -27.45 0.26 -3.89
C GLU A 68 -26.87 -0.88 -4.75
N ALA A 69 -25.57 -1.13 -4.63
CA ALA A 69 -24.89 -2.25 -5.29
C ALA A 69 -25.10 -3.61 -4.60
N LYS A 70 -25.88 -3.67 -3.50
CA LYS A 70 -26.09 -4.87 -2.69
C LYS A 70 -24.77 -5.55 -2.29
N ILE A 71 -23.80 -4.76 -1.83
CA ILE A 71 -22.50 -5.22 -1.32
C ILE A 71 -22.55 -5.12 0.21
N GLU A 72 -22.36 -6.24 0.88
CA GLU A 72 -22.21 -6.27 2.33
C GLU A 72 -20.78 -5.88 2.70
N LEU A 73 -20.57 -4.61 3.06
CA LEU A 73 -19.28 -4.13 3.53
C LEU A 73 -19.17 -4.29 5.06
N ARG A 74 -18.25 -5.15 5.51
CA ARG A 74 -17.90 -5.31 6.93
C ARG A 74 -16.57 -4.63 7.24
N LEU A 75 -16.67 -3.46 7.87
CA LEU A 75 -15.51 -2.69 8.37
C LEU A 75 -15.03 -3.25 9.71
N ARG A 76 -13.80 -2.90 10.12
CA ARG A 76 -13.16 -3.39 11.36
C ARG A 76 -13.15 -4.92 11.49
N THR A 77 -13.16 -5.61 10.36
CA THR A 77 -13.26 -7.06 10.24
C THR A 77 -11.97 -7.59 9.61
N LYS A 78 -10.96 -7.80 10.45
CA LYS A 78 -9.69 -8.39 10.03
C LYS A 78 -9.84 -9.89 9.85
N VAL A 79 -9.42 -10.42 8.70
CA VAL A 79 -9.30 -11.87 8.50
C VAL A 79 -8.01 -12.38 9.16
N ALA A 80 -8.15 -13.34 10.07
CA ALA A 80 -7.04 -13.96 10.78
C ALA A 80 -6.52 -15.21 10.06
N SER A 81 -7.38 -16.00 9.44
CA SER A 81 -6.98 -17.19 8.70
C SER A 81 -7.92 -17.54 7.54
N VAL A 82 -7.35 -18.16 6.51
CA VAL A 82 -8.07 -18.70 5.34
C VAL A 82 -8.00 -20.22 5.37
N HIS A 83 -9.16 -20.89 5.35
CA HIS A 83 -9.31 -22.35 5.37
C HIS A 83 -9.73 -22.86 4.00
N SER A 84 -8.77 -23.05 3.08
CA SER A 84 -9.09 -23.37 1.68
C SER A 84 -9.82 -24.70 1.51
N ALA A 85 -9.55 -25.70 2.35
CA ALA A 85 -10.18 -27.02 2.25
C ALA A 85 -11.66 -27.01 2.65
N GLY A 86 -12.04 -26.11 3.55
CA GLY A 86 -13.41 -25.95 4.04
C GLY A 86 -14.08 -24.69 3.54
N ASN A 87 -13.55 -24.06 2.49
CA ASN A 87 -14.06 -22.84 1.85
C ASN A 87 -14.57 -21.78 2.85
N SER A 88 -13.74 -21.45 3.84
CA SER A 88 -14.11 -20.46 4.86
C SER A 88 -12.95 -19.59 5.27
N VAL A 89 -13.27 -18.43 5.83
CA VAL A 89 -12.32 -17.55 6.51
C VAL A 89 -12.71 -17.43 7.98
N THR A 90 -11.72 -17.20 8.84
CA THR A 90 -11.94 -16.84 10.25
C THR A 90 -11.44 -15.43 10.47
N THR A 91 -12.28 -14.58 11.05
CA THR A 91 -11.96 -13.21 11.44
C THR A 91 -11.21 -13.18 12.76
N ALA A 92 -10.59 -12.04 13.10
CA ALA A 92 -9.78 -11.88 14.30
C ALA A 92 -10.60 -11.98 15.61
N ASP A 93 -11.91 -11.77 15.56
CA ASP A 93 -12.85 -11.99 16.66
C ASP A 93 -13.40 -13.43 16.72
N GLY A 94 -12.99 -14.30 15.79
CA GLY A 94 -13.34 -15.72 15.76
C GLY A 94 -14.60 -16.07 14.96
N GLU A 95 -15.27 -15.11 14.32
CA GLU A 95 -16.36 -15.41 13.39
C GLU A 95 -15.84 -16.23 12.21
N ARG A 96 -16.56 -17.30 11.87
CA ARG A 96 -16.28 -18.11 10.69
C ARG A 96 -17.29 -17.78 9.59
N MET A 97 -16.78 -17.49 8.40
CA MET A 97 -17.59 -17.15 7.23
C MET A 97 -17.25 -18.08 6.07
N GLU A 98 -18.24 -18.78 5.54
CA GLU A 98 -18.11 -19.63 4.36
C GLU A 98 -18.18 -18.81 3.06
N PHE A 99 -17.62 -19.33 1.98
CA PHE A 99 -17.65 -18.73 0.65
C PHE A 99 -17.76 -19.80 -0.43
N ASP A 100 -18.33 -19.43 -1.58
CA ASP A 100 -18.19 -20.22 -2.81
C ASP A 100 -16.93 -19.78 -3.58
N GLN A 101 -16.67 -18.46 -3.62
CA GLN A 101 -15.51 -17.85 -4.26
C GLN A 101 -14.83 -16.88 -3.28
N LEU A 102 -13.49 -16.92 -3.22
CA LEU A 102 -12.69 -16.01 -2.38
C LEU A 102 -11.75 -15.16 -3.24
N LEU A 103 -11.74 -13.85 -2.98
CA LEU A 103 -10.70 -12.94 -3.46
C LEU A 103 -9.81 -12.47 -2.31
N ILE A 104 -8.51 -12.72 -2.42
CA ILE A 104 -7.50 -12.15 -1.55
C ILE A 104 -7.03 -10.82 -2.16
N ALA A 105 -7.50 -9.70 -1.61
CA ALA A 105 -7.20 -8.33 -2.05
C ALA A 105 -6.74 -7.43 -0.88
N CYS A 106 -6.10 -8.03 0.13
CA CYS A 106 -5.67 -7.35 1.37
C CYS A 106 -4.50 -6.39 1.14
N GLY A 107 -3.88 -6.41 -0.03
CA GLY A 107 -2.81 -5.50 -0.42
C GLY A 107 -1.51 -5.77 0.33
N GLY A 108 -0.93 -4.74 0.92
CA GLY A 108 0.38 -4.80 1.56
C GLY A 108 0.57 -3.80 2.68
N LYS A 109 1.64 -4.00 3.45
CA LYS A 109 2.09 -3.17 4.58
C LYS A 109 3.45 -2.50 4.31
N PRO A 110 3.72 -1.31 4.89
CA PRO A 110 5.04 -0.68 4.79
C PRO A 110 6.14 -1.58 5.35
N LYS A 111 7.27 -1.65 4.65
CA LYS A 111 8.47 -2.36 5.13
C LYS A 111 9.19 -1.51 6.17
N LEU A 112 9.64 -2.17 7.24
CA LEU A 112 10.68 -1.63 8.11
C LEU A 112 12.00 -2.31 7.76
N PRO A 113 13.06 -1.55 7.44
CA PRO A 113 14.38 -2.14 7.18
C PRO A 113 14.94 -2.74 8.48
N ASP A 114 15.81 -3.75 8.34
CA ASP A 114 16.50 -4.35 9.48
C ASP A 114 17.62 -3.41 9.97
N ILE A 115 17.21 -2.41 10.78
CA ILE A 115 18.10 -1.42 11.40
C ILE A 115 17.89 -1.51 12.90
N ASN A 116 18.98 -1.68 13.65
CA ASN A 116 18.93 -1.78 15.10
C ASN A 116 18.19 -0.59 15.74
N GLY A 117 17.16 -0.89 16.54
CA GLY A 117 16.39 0.12 17.28
C GLY A 117 15.26 0.79 16.50
N ILE A 118 15.02 0.42 15.23
CA ILE A 118 13.95 1.03 14.42
C ILE A 118 12.55 0.69 14.94
N ALA A 119 12.33 -0.55 15.37
CA ALA A 119 11.04 -1.00 15.89
C ALA A 119 10.68 -0.28 17.20
N GLU A 120 11.68 -0.01 18.04
CA GLU A 120 11.57 0.67 19.33
C GLU A 120 11.62 2.20 19.20
N SER A 121 12.00 2.73 18.04
CA SER A 121 12.14 4.18 17.82
C SER A 121 10.80 4.92 17.85
N GLY A 122 9.68 4.20 17.70
CA GLY A 122 8.36 4.80 17.49
C GLY A 122 8.21 5.40 16.09
N ALA A 123 8.99 4.91 15.11
CA ALA A 123 8.90 5.26 13.70
C ALA A 123 7.46 5.16 13.19
N LEU A 124 7.07 6.17 12.42
CA LEU A 124 5.80 6.20 11.72
C LEU A 124 5.99 5.73 10.28
N THR A 125 4.95 5.15 9.71
CA THR A 125 4.88 4.80 8.29
C THR A 125 3.61 5.41 7.70
N LEU A 126 3.41 5.31 6.38
CA LEU A 126 2.17 5.78 5.75
C LEU A 126 1.64 4.75 4.75
N LYS A 127 0.48 4.16 5.07
CA LYS A 127 -0.34 3.39 4.12
C LYS A 127 -1.83 3.68 4.30
N THR A 128 -2.29 3.85 5.54
CA THR A 128 -3.69 3.97 5.92
C THR A 128 -4.06 5.40 6.33
N LEU A 129 -5.35 5.69 6.41
CA LEU A 129 -5.84 6.94 7.01
C LEU A 129 -5.49 7.02 8.51
N ALA A 130 -5.48 5.88 9.22
CA ALA A 130 -5.05 5.82 10.61
C ALA A 130 -3.58 6.22 10.75
N ASP A 131 -2.71 5.79 9.83
CA ASP A 131 -1.30 6.23 9.78
C ASP A 131 -1.20 7.75 9.57
N ALA A 132 -1.96 8.29 8.62
CA ALA A 132 -1.99 9.73 8.36
C ALA A 132 -2.46 10.53 9.59
N GLN A 133 -3.47 10.05 10.30
CA GLN A 133 -3.96 10.66 11.54
C GLN A 133 -2.92 10.56 12.67
N ASN A 134 -2.22 9.42 12.78
CA ASN A 134 -1.14 9.25 13.73
C ASN A 134 0.01 10.23 13.44
N ILE A 135 0.40 10.39 12.17
CA ILE A 135 1.37 11.41 11.73
C ILE A 135 0.91 12.81 12.13
N LEU A 136 -0.33 13.19 11.82
CA LEU A 136 -0.88 14.50 12.17
C LEU A 136 -0.93 14.74 13.70
N SER A 137 -1.11 13.70 14.50
CA SER A 137 -1.11 13.83 15.96
C SER A 137 0.29 14.12 16.54
N ARG A 138 1.36 13.74 15.84
CA ARG A 138 2.75 13.88 16.29
C ARG A 138 3.49 15.03 15.61
N VAL A 139 3.20 15.30 14.34
CA VAL A 139 3.87 16.34 13.55
C VAL A 139 3.15 17.68 13.73
N LYS A 140 3.64 18.48 14.68
CA LYS A 140 3.20 19.86 14.88
C LYS A 140 3.94 20.81 13.94
N ALA A 141 3.39 22.01 13.73
CA ALA A 141 4.11 23.08 13.03
C ALA A 141 5.47 23.33 13.70
N ARG A 142 6.52 23.54 12.89
CA ARG A 142 7.93 23.73 13.31
C ARG A 142 8.63 22.52 13.95
N ALA A 143 7.98 21.35 14.03
CA ALA A 143 8.64 20.11 14.43
C ALA A 143 9.84 19.82 13.50
N SER A 144 10.85 19.12 14.00
CA SER A 144 11.85 18.48 13.14
C SER A 144 11.39 17.08 12.77
N VAL A 145 11.55 16.72 11.50
CA VAL A 145 11.15 15.41 10.97
C VAL A 145 12.31 14.78 10.21
N LEU A 146 12.66 13.55 10.58
CA LEU A 146 13.49 12.68 9.75
C LEU A 146 12.59 11.86 8.84
N VAL A 147 12.90 11.84 7.55
CA VAL A 147 12.27 10.95 6.58
C VAL A 147 13.32 9.96 6.11
N LEU A 148 13.22 8.71 6.53
CA LEU A 148 14.00 7.62 5.96
C LEU A 148 13.28 7.11 4.71
N GLY A 149 13.71 7.59 3.54
CA GLY A 149 12.94 7.45 2.30
C GLY A 149 13.71 6.77 1.17
N ARG A 150 13.12 5.74 0.57
CA ARG A 150 13.62 5.05 -0.63
C ARG A 150 12.54 4.75 -1.67
N ASP A 151 11.35 5.28 -1.44
CA ASP A 151 10.22 5.17 -2.34
C ASP A 151 9.58 6.54 -2.60
N LEU A 152 8.57 6.57 -3.47
CA LEU A 152 7.83 7.78 -3.79
C LEU A 152 7.10 8.36 -2.57
N ILE A 153 6.70 7.53 -1.62
CA ILE A 153 6.01 7.99 -0.39
C ILE A 153 6.98 8.83 0.43
N GLY A 154 8.24 8.43 0.56
CA GLY A 154 9.26 9.23 1.25
C GLY A 154 9.39 10.64 0.70
N VAL A 155 9.50 10.78 -0.63
CA VAL A 155 9.61 12.10 -1.28
C VAL A 155 8.32 12.92 -1.11
N GLU A 156 7.15 12.30 -1.26
CA GLU A 156 5.85 12.93 -1.03
C GLU A 156 5.67 13.41 0.40
N MET A 157 6.13 12.62 1.37
CA MET A 157 6.07 12.99 2.78
C MET A 157 7.02 14.15 3.10
N ALA A 158 8.24 14.16 2.54
CA ALA A 158 9.13 15.32 2.65
C ALA A 158 8.46 16.60 2.11
N ARG A 159 7.79 16.51 0.95
CA ARG A 159 7.00 17.62 0.39
C ARG A 159 5.88 18.06 1.33
N ALA A 160 5.08 17.12 1.82
CA ALA A 160 3.97 17.41 2.72
C ALA A 160 4.45 18.12 3.99
N PHE A 161 5.53 17.63 4.58
CA PHE A 161 6.13 18.21 5.78
C PHE A 161 6.71 19.61 5.55
N CYS A 162 7.38 19.86 4.43
CA CYS A 162 7.78 21.22 4.04
C CYS A 162 6.58 22.17 3.94
N GLN A 163 5.47 21.72 3.35
CA GLN A 163 4.24 22.51 3.22
C GLN A 163 3.58 22.79 4.58
N MET A 164 3.76 21.90 5.57
CA MET A 164 3.35 22.11 6.96
C MET A 164 4.30 23.04 7.76
N GLY A 165 5.39 23.51 7.15
CA GLY A 165 6.37 24.38 7.80
C GLY A 165 7.24 23.68 8.85
N THR A 166 7.52 22.39 8.66
CA THR A 166 8.44 21.62 9.52
C THR A 166 9.89 21.69 9.00
N ARG A 167 10.85 21.32 9.85
CA ARG A 167 12.26 21.16 9.46
C ARG A 167 12.51 19.72 9.03
N VAL A 168 12.65 19.50 7.72
CA VAL A 168 12.76 18.15 7.16
C VAL A 168 14.22 17.80 6.90
N THR A 169 14.65 16.63 7.39
CA THR A 169 15.87 15.96 6.92
C THR A 169 15.49 14.65 6.24
N TYR A 170 15.81 14.52 4.96
CA TYR A 170 15.63 13.31 4.18
C TYR A 170 16.91 12.47 4.23
N ILE A 171 16.77 11.20 4.60
CA ILE A 171 17.86 10.25 4.75
C ILE A 171 17.62 9.08 3.80
N ALA A 172 18.64 8.71 3.03
CA ALA A 172 18.69 7.47 2.26
C ALA A 172 20.14 6.95 2.23
N TRP A 173 20.31 5.63 2.12
CA TRP A 173 21.64 5.03 2.04
C TRP A 173 22.18 4.95 0.61
N GLU A 174 21.35 5.19 -0.41
CA GLU A 174 21.81 5.38 -1.77
C GLU A 174 22.37 6.78 -2.01
N ASN A 175 23.36 6.89 -2.90
CA ASN A 175 23.96 8.16 -3.31
C ASN A 175 23.00 9.07 -4.10
N GLU A 176 21.96 8.48 -4.69
CA GLU A 176 20.98 9.15 -5.55
C GLU A 176 19.56 8.89 -5.05
N LEU A 177 18.64 9.81 -5.34
CA LEU A 177 17.22 9.61 -5.05
C LEU A 177 16.61 8.56 -5.97
N LEU A 178 15.92 7.58 -5.37
CA LEU A 178 15.05 6.63 -6.07
C LEU A 178 15.70 5.94 -7.30
N PRO A 179 16.94 5.41 -7.20
CA PRO A 179 17.73 4.95 -8.36
C PRO A 179 17.12 3.77 -9.11
N ASN A 180 16.16 3.07 -8.50
CA ASN A 180 15.42 1.98 -9.14
C ASN A 180 14.15 2.44 -9.88
N ILE A 181 13.75 3.69 -9.70
CA ILE A 181 12.45 4.24 -10.12
C ILE A 181 12.62 5.31 -11.20
N ILE A 182 13.59 6.22 -11.05
CA ILE A 182 13.87 7.33 -11.97
C ILE A 182 15.31 7.28 -12.50
N ASP A 183 15.56 7.97 -13.61
CA ASP A 183 16.91 8.14 -14.14
C ASP A 183 17.73 9.19 -13.35
N PRO A 184 19.07 9.16 -13.43
CA PRO A 184 19.93 10.05 -12.66
C PRO A 184 19.69 11.54 -12.87
N ALA A 185 19.34 11.97 -14.10
CA ALA A 185 19.09 13.39 -14.37
C ALA A 185 17.81 13.87 -13.66
N THR A 186 16.75 13.06 -13.71
CA THR A 186 15.52 13.32 -12.94
C THR A 186 15.79 13.29 -11.43
N ALA A 187 16.66 12.40 -10.95
CA ALA A 187 17.02 12.31 -9.53
C ALA A 187 17.78 13.55 -9.05
N GLU A 188 18.70 14.08 -9.85
CA GLU A 188 19.44 15.32 -9.56
C GLU A 188 18.51 16.53 -9.53
N GLU A 189 17.67 16.69 -10.56
CA GLU A 189 16.68 17.78 -10.62
C GLU A 189 15.75 17.76 -9.40
N LEU A 190 15.21 16.59 -9.06
CA LEU A 190 14.35 16.42 -7.89
C LEU A 190 15.08 16.74 -6.58
N SER A 191 16.34 16.31 -6.45
CA SER A 191 17.17 16.62 -5.28
C SER A 191 17.37 18.13 -5.12
N ASP A 192 17.63 18.84 -6.20
CA ASP A 192 17.81 20.30 -6.18
C ASP A 192 16.52 21.02 -5.82
N LYS A 193 15.37 20.58 -6.34
CA LYS A 193 14.07 21.13 -5.94
C LYS A 193 13.76 20.87 -4.46
N MET A 194 14.11 19.69 -3.95
CA MET A 194 13.97 19.37 -2.52
C MET A 194 14.85 20.28 -1.65
N ARG A 195 16.12 20.48 -2.01
CA ARG A 195 17.05 21.39 -1.32
C ARG A 195 16.54 22.84 -1.37
N ALA A 196 16.08 23.30 -2.53
CA ALA A 196 15.52 24.64 -2.71
C ALA A 196 14.25 24.85 -1.85
N ALA A 197 13.49 23.80 -1.60
CA ALA A 197 12.35 23.81 -0.68
C ALA A 197 12.74 23.69 0.81
N GLY A 198 14.03 23.67 1.13
CA GLY A 198 14.56 23.64 2.50
C GLY A 198 14.74 22.25 3.10
N VAL A 199 14.64 21.18 2.30
CA VAL A 199 14.92 19.82 2.77
C VAL A 199 16.43 19.64 2.93
N LYS A 200 16.88 19.28 4.13
CA LYS A 200 18.25 18.81 4.33
C LYS A 200 18.36 17.38 3.80
N MET A 201 19.24 17.13 2.85
CA MET A 201 19.45 15.79 2.29
C MET A 201 20.70 15.13 2.87
N VAL A 202 20.58 13.87 3.26
CA VAL A 202 21.66 13.01 3.73
C VAL A 202 21.56 11.71 2.94
N LEU A 203 22.33 11.62 1.85
CA LEU A 203 22.32 10.52 0.89
C LEU A 203 23.66 9.79 0.93
N GLY A 204 23.66 8.50 0.60
CA GLY A 204 24.89 7.70 0.49
C GLY A 204 25.52 7.31 1.83
N GLU A 205 24.82 7.55 2.94
CA GLU A 205 25.37 7.36 4.27
C GLU A 205 24.78 6.09 4.94
N GLU A 206 25.63 5.36 5.64
CA GLU A 206 25.23 4.18 6.41
C GLU A 206 24.42 4.58 7.65
N ILE A 207 23.30 3.89 7.86
CA ILE A 207 22.45 4.08 9.04
C ILE A 207 22.72 2.93 10.02
N LEU A 208 23.39 3.24 11.13
CA LEU A 208 23.90 2.22 12.05
C LEU A 208 22.86 1.78 13.08
N ARG A 209 22.14 2.74 13.64
CA ARG A 209 21.14 2.48 14.70
C ARG A 209 20.21 3.66 14.89
N MET A 210 19.07 3.37 15.52
CA MET A 210 18.08 4.35 15.93
C MET A 210 17.80 4.21 17.42
N LYS A 211 17.46 5.31 18.07
CA LYS A 211 17.02 5.32 19.48
C LYS A 211 15.92 6.35 19.64
N SER A 212 15.01 6.09 20.57
CA SER A 212 14.06 7.08 21.06
C SER A 212 14.32 7.34 22.53
N THR A 213 14.40 8.61 22.92
CA THR A 213 14.61 9.01 24.31
C THR A 213 13.81 10.27 24.60
N ASN A 214 12.92 10.21 25.59
CA ASN A 214 12.05 11.32 25.99
C ASN A 214 11.23 11.93 24.83
N GLY A 215 10.82 11.10 23.86
CA GLY A 215 10.03 11.53 22.70
C GLY A 215 10.84 12.08 21.53
N THR A 216 12.17 12.16 21.64
CA THR A 216 13.07 12.52 20.53
C THR A 216 13.65 11.27 19.91
N VAL A 217 13.59 11.16 18.59
CA VAL A 217 14.26 10.10 17.82
C VAL A 217 15.66 10.58 17.41
N SER A 218 16.65 9.74 17.65
CA SER A 218 18.02 9.94 17.20
C SER A 218 18.43 8.82 16.25
N VAL A 219 19.03 9.19 15.12
CA VAL A 219 19.54 8.28 14.09
C VAL A 219 21.04 8.50 13.97
N ASP A 220 21.80 7.40 14.09
CA ASP A 220 23.25 7.38 13.91
C ASP A 220 23.56 7.13 12.43
N VAL A 221 24.13 8.15 11.78
CA VAL A 221 24.43 8.19 10.36
C VAL A 221 25.93 8.41 10.19
N ALA A 222 26.65 7.35 9.79
CA ALA A 222 28.12 7.35 9.68
C ALA A 222 28.84 7.94 10.92
N GLY A 223 28.38 7.60 12.13
CA GLY A 223 28.94 8.08 13.40
C GLY A 223 28.50 9.48 13.82
N LYS A 224 27.66 10.17 13.02
CA LYS A 224 27.03 11.44 13.38
C LYS A 224 25.59 11.20 13.83
N THR A 225 25.20 11.83 14.93
CA THR A 225 23.81 11.74 15.42
C THR A 225 22.95 12.85 14.80
N LEU A 226 21.91 12.45 14.08
CA LEU A 226 20.80 13.32 13.68
C LEU A 226 19.65 13.11 14.66
N SER A 227 19.00 14.17 15.13
CA SER A 227 17.87 14.07 16.06
C SER A 227 16.66 14.84 15.57
N ALA A 228 15.48 14.32 15.81
CA ALA A 228 14.22 14.94 15.45
C ALA A 228 13.07 14.52 16.36
N ASP A 229 11.98 15.28 16.31
CA ASP A 229 10.75 14.99 17.05
C ASP A 229 10.03 13.76 16.47
N VAL A 230 10.11 13.56 15.15
CA VAL A 230 9.41 12.48 14.44
C VAL A 230 10.33 11.82 13.43
N LEU A 231 10.24 10.49 13.34
CA LEU A 231 10.80 9.69 12.26
C LEU A 231 9.67 9.09 11.42
N VAL A 232 9.73 9.29 10.11
CA VAL A 232 8.88 8.61 9.13
C VAL A 232 9.73 7.69 8.27
N VAL A 233 9.29 6.44 8.10
CA VAL A 233 9.96 5.41 7.31
C VAL A 233 9.11 5.10 6.08
N ALA A 234 9.73 5.18 4.91
CA ALA A 234 9.11 4.95 3.61
C ALA A 234 10.13 4.29 2.68
N VAL A 235 10.39 2.99 2.89
CA VAL A 235 11.43 2.23 2.18
C VAL A 235 10.87 1.13 1.29
N GLY A 236 9.59 1.21 0.95
CA GLY A 236 8.85 0.23 0.16
C GLY A 236 7.76 -0.49 0.94
N MET A 237 7.06 -1.35 0.22
CA MET A 237 5.91 -2.12 0.69
C MET A 237 6.16 -3.62 0.53
N GLU A 238 5.49 -4.44 1.33
CA GLU A 238 5.40 -5.89 1.18
C GLU A 238 3.95 -6.36 1.18
N PRO A 239 3.62 -7.44 0.45
CA PRO A 239 2.32 -8.09 0.53
C PRO A 239 1.93 -8.52 1.95
N SER A 240 0.66 -8.39 2.29
CA SER A 240 0.11 -8.83 3.56
C SER A 240 -0.32 -10.29 3.49
N LEU A 241 0.55 -11.20 3.93
CA LEU A 241 0.37 -12.65 3.78
C LEU A 241 -0.02 -13.37 5.07
N ASP A 242 -0.07 -12.66 6.20
CA ASP A 242 -0.20 -13.25 7.55
C ASP A 242 -1.43 -14.18 7.69
N SER A 243 -2.54 -13.87 7.02
CA SER A 243 -3.78 -14.67 7.06
C SER A 243 -3.74 -15.96 6.24
N LEU A 244 -2.65 -16.20 5.51
CA LEU A 244 -2.51 -17.34 4.59
C LEU A 244 -1.60 -18.43 5.15
N ASN A 245 -1.04 -18.21 6.35
CA ASN A 245 -0.32 -19.24 7.08
C ASN A 245 -1.20 -20.50 7.21
N ASP A 246 -0.63 -21.66 6.88
CA ASP A 246 -1.28 -22.96 6.91
C ASP A 246 -2.53 -23.11 6.02
N SER A 247 -2.85 -22.13 5.16
CA SER A 247 -4.00 -22.19 4.25
C SER A 247 -3.80 -23.17 3.08
N GLY A 248 -2.57 -23.59 2.82
CA GLY A 248 -2.20 -24.39 1.64
C GLY A 248 -2.23 -23.62 0.32
N ILE A 249 -2.45 -22.30 0.35
CA ILE A 249 -2.30 -21.39 -0.79
C ILE A 249 -0.81 -21.13 -1.01
N MET A 250 -0.36 -21.22 -2.26
CA MET A 250 1.04 -20.97 -2.60
C MET A 250 1.37 -19.48 -2.46
N VAL A 251 2.42 -19.20 -1.70
CA VAL A 251 2.95 -17.85 -1.48
C VAL A 251 4.45 -17.81 -1.79
N GLY A 252 4.88 -16.75 -2.46
CA GLY A 252 6.28 -16.42 -2.71
C GLY A 252 6.59 -15.06 -2.12
N SER A 253 6.93 -14.08 -2.96
CA SER A 253 6.96 -12.67 -2.55
C SER A 253 5.54 -12.12 -2.32
N GLY A 254 4.52 -12.72 -2.94
CA GLY A 254 3.09 -12.46 -2.73
C GLY A 254 2.27 -13.74 -2.90
N VAL A 255 0.95 -13.62 -3.05
CA VAL A 255 0.10 -14.77 -3.39
C VAL A 255 0.34 -15.14 -4.84
N THR A 256 0.84 -16.35 -5.09
CA THR A 256 1.19 -16.74 -6.46
C THR A 256 -0.07 -16.96 -7.28
N THR A 257 -0.16 -16.33 -8.46
CA THR A 257 -1.25 -16.55 -9.40
C THR A 257 -0.76 -16.92 -10.79
N ASP A 258 -1.65 -17.49 -11.58
CA ASP A 258 -1.54 -17.51 -13.04
C ASP A 258 -1.91 -16.13 -13.65
N GLU A 259 -1.87 -16.02 -14.97
CA GLU A 259 -2.27 -14.84 -15.73
C GLU A 259 -3.77 -14.53 -15.62
N ARG A 260 -4.59 -15.45 -15.11
CA ARG A 260 -6.03 -15.27 -14.86
C ARG A 260 -6.31 -14.89 -13.40
N LEU A 261 -5.25 -14.61 -12.63
CA LEU A 261 -5.30 -14.24 -11.21
C LEU A 261 -5.84 -15.37 -10.29
N ARG A 262 -5.83 -16.61 -10.78
CA ARG A 262 -6.20 -17.81 -10.01
C ARG A 262 -5.02 -18.25 -9.17
N THR A 263 -5.28 -18.67 -7.94
CA THR A 263 -4.27 -19.32 -7.09
C THR A 263 -4.17 -20.81 -7.42
N ASN A 264 -3.39 -21.58 -6.66
CA ASN A 264 -3.38 -23.04 -6.74
C ASN A 264 -4.67 -23.70 -6.19
N LYS A 265 -5.66 -22.92 -5.73
CA LYS A 265 -6.98 -23.39 -5.28
C LYS A 265 -8.04 -22.89 -6.25
N ALA A 266 -8.90 -23.80 -6.74
CA ALA A 266 -9.78 -23.56 -7.89
C ALA A 266 -10.76 -22.39 -7.73
N ASN A 267 -11.19 -22.09 -6.50
CA ASN A 267 -12.16 -21.05 -6.17
C ASN A 267 -11.55 -19.89 -5.37
N ILE A 268 -10.22 -19.74 -5.40
CA ILE A 268 -9.51 -18.67 -4.70
C ILE A 268 -8.64 -17.89 -5.68
N TYR A 269 -8.81 -16.59 -5.66
CA TYR A 269 -8.14 -15.61 -6.51
C TYR A 269 -7.31 -14.64 -5.66
N ALA A 270 -6.35 -13.96 -6.27
CA ALA A 270 -5.64 -12.85 -5.63
C ALA A 270 -5.46 -11.68 -6.59
N ALA A 271 -5.64 -10.46 -6.08
CA ALA A 271 -5.54 -9.23 -6.88
C ALA A 271 -5.02 -8.04 -6.07
N GLY A 272 -4.41 -7.08 -6.77
CA GLY A 272 -3.79 -5.90 -6.21
C GLY A 272 -2.37 -6.14 -5.71
N ASP A 273 -1.92 -5.26 -4.80
CA ASP A 273 -0.54 -5.27 -4.28
C ASP A 273 -0.12 -6.61 -3.63
N VAL A 274 -1.08 -7.50 -3.30
CA VAL A 274 -0.81 -8.81 -2.70
C VAL A 274 -0.45 -9.90 -3.72
N ALA A 275 -0.83 -9.72 -4.99
CA ALA A 275 -0.73 -10.75 -6.01
C ALA A 275 0.67 -10.78 -6.65
N GLU A 276 1.26 -11.96 -6.67
CA GLU A 276 2.49 -12.29 -7.39
C GLU A 276 2.13 -13.02 -8.69
N ILE A 277 2.03 -12.24 -9.77
CA ILE A 277 1.39 -12.65 -11.02
C ILE A 277 2.43 -13.20 -11.99
N TYR A 278 2.12 -14.33 -12.62
CA TYR A 278 2.95 -14.90 -13.68
C TYR A 278 2.90 -14.06 -14.98
N ASP A 279 4.06 -13.64 -15.49
CA ASP A 279 4.20 -13.04 -16.82
C ASP A 279 4.69 -14.12 -17.81
N PRO A 280 3.84 -14.62 -18.72
CA PRO A 280 4.23 -15.65 -19.68
C PRO A 280 5.28 -15.18 -20.70
N ARG A 281 5.43 -13.86 -20.91
CA ARG A 281 6.38 -13.31 -21.90
C ARG A 281 7.83 -13.39 -21.43
N VAL A 282 8.04 -13.37 -20.12
CA VAL A 282 9.37 -13.41 -19.50
C VAL A 282 9.56 -14.60 -18.57
N HIS A 283 8.55 -15.48 -18.48
CA HIS A 283 8.52 -16.67 -17.62
C HIS A 283 8.92 -16.39 -16.16
N LYS A 284 8.47 -15.25 -15.63
CA LYS A 284 8.75 -14.82 -14.26
C LYS A 284 7.49 -14.30 -13.60
N ARG A 285 7.42 -14.43 -12.27
CA ARG A 285 6.38 -13.79 -11.48
C ARG A 285 6.78 -12.38 -11.07
N LYS A 286 5.80 -11.50 -10.88
CA LYS A 286 6.00 -10.10 -10.52
C LYS A 286 4.96 -9.62 -9.52
N LEU A 287 5.41 -8.77 -8.60
CA LEU A 287 4.53 -7.92 -7.81
C LEU A 287 4.31 -6.63 -8.59
N LEU A 288 3.05 -6.29 -8.85
CA LEU A 288 2.69 -5.10 -9.60
C LEU A 288 1.93 -4.13 -8.71
N PHE A 289 2.70 -3.44 -7.88
CA PHE A 289 2.16 -2.38 -7.04
C PHE A 289 1.52 -1.29 -7.88
N GLY A 290 0.53 -0.63 -7.26
CA GLY A 290 -0.04 0.59 -7.79
C GLY A 290 -1.49 0.43 -8.23
N TRP A 291 -2.20 1.55 -8.15
CA TRP A 291 -3.66 1.58 -8.21
C TRP A 291 -4.26 1.18 -9.54
N LYS A 292 -3.66 1.59 -10.67
CA LYS A 292 -4.16 1.20 -11.99
C LYS A 292 -4.08 -0.32 -12.17
N ASN A 293 -2.97 -0.91 -11.76
CA ASN A 293 -2.78 -2.37 -11.75
C ASN A 293 -3.82 -3.03 -10.83
N ALA A 294 -3.98 -2.52 -9.61
CA ALA A 294 -4.92 -3.08 -8.65
C ALA A 294 -6.39 -3.05 -9.13
N ASN A 295 -6.86 -1.95 -9.73
CA ASN A 295 -8.23 -1.90 -10.28
C ASN A 295 -8.38 -2.91 -11.42
N GLU A 296 -7.43 -2.93 -12.37
CA GLU A 296 -7.54 -3.83 -13.51
C GLU A 296 -7.49 -5.30 -13.10
N GLN A 297 -6.64 -5.64 -12.13
CA GLN A 297 -6.62 -6.97 -11.54
C GLN A 297 -7.92 -7.30 -10.82
N GLY A 298 -8.47 -6.35 -10.04
CA GLY A 298 -9.77 -6.52 -9.38
C GLY A 298 -10.89 -6.81 -10.39
N ARG A 299 -10.93 -6.04 -11.49
CA ARG A 299 -11.89 -6.24 -12.59
C ARG A 299 -11.79 -7.62 -13.21
N ILE A 300 -10.57 -8.09 -13.48
CA ILE A 300 -10.34 -9.40 -14.11
C ILE A 300 -10.63 -10.54 -13.14
N ALA A 301 -10.16 -10.45 -11.89
CA ALA A 301 -10.43 -11.45 -10.87
C ALA A 301 -11.93 -11.56 -10.59
N GLY A 302 -12.64 -10.43 -10.45
CA GLY A 302 -14.09 -10.42 -10.27
C GLY A 302 -14.84 -11.09 -11.43
N ALA A 303 -14.43 -10.85 -12.68
CA ALA A 303 -15.00 -11.54 -13.83
C ALA A 303 -14.72 -13.06 -13.82
N ASN A 304 -13.51 -13.46 -13.47
CA ASN A 304 -13.12 -14.88 -13.44
C ASN A 304 -13.78 -15.64 -12.28
N MET A 305 -14.02 -14.99 -11.13
CA MET A 305 -14.86 -15.53 -10.05
C MET A 305 -16.30 -15.79 -10.51
N CYS A 306 -16.78 -15.07 -11.53
CA CYS A 306 -18.10 -15.24 -12.13
C CYS A 306 -18.14 -16.32 -13.23
N GLY A 307 -17.03 -17.02 -13.47
CA GLY A 307 -16.93 -18.08 -14.47
C GLY A 307 -16.38 -17.63 -15.83
N GLU A 308 -15.93 -16.38 -15.96
CA GLU A 308 -15.22 -15.94 -17.17
C GLU A 308 -13.76 -16.45 -17.21
N ASP A 309 -13.11 -16.29 -18.36
CA ASP A 309 -11.71 -16.69 -18.58
C ASP A 309 -10.90 -15.53 -19.17
N ARG A 310 -10.71 -14.47 -18.37
CA ARG A 310 -9.95 -13.26 -18.75
C ARG A 310 -8.51 -13.33 -18.25
N GLU A 311 -7.57 -12.93 -19.09
CA GLU A 311 -6.16 -12.82 -18.74
C GLU A 311 -5.79 -11.37 -18.37
N PHE A 312 -4.97 -11.20 -17.34
CA PHE A 312 -4.36 -9.94 -16.96
C PHE A 312 -3.10 -9.66 -17.76
N GLU A 313 -3.18 -8.65 -18.63
CA GLU A 313 -2.05 -8.19 -19.39
C GLU A 313 -1.18 -7.24 -18.55
N ILE A 314 0.06 -7.65 -18.28
CA ILE A 314 1.03 -6.81 -17.59
C ILE A 314 1.52 -5.71 -18.56
N LYS A 315 1.11 -4.47 -18.29
CA LYS A 315 1.52 -3.28 -19.08
C LYS A 315 2.73 -2.61 -18.44
N TYR A 316 3.78 -2.37 -19.24
CA TYR A 316 5.03 -1.74 -18.81
C TYR A 316 5.04 -0.21 -18.95
N ALA A 317 3.87 0.42 -18.96
CA ALA A 317 3.76 1.86 -19.10
C ALA A 317 4.17 2.57 -17.79
N PRO A 318 5.06 3.58 -17.83
CA PRO A 318 5.43 4.32 -16.64
C PRO A 318 4.23 5.14 -16.12
N GLY A 319 4.08 5.18 -14.80
CA GLY A 319 3.24 6.19 -14.17
C GLY A 319 3.99 7.53 -14.16
N VAL A 320 3.26 8.64 -14.17
CA VAL A 320 3.83 9.99 -14.05
C VAL A 320 3.14 10.71 -12.91
N LYS A 321 3.93 11.28 -12.01
CA LYS A 321 3.45 12.13 -10.92
C LYS A 321 4.37 13.33 -10.76
N GLN A 322 3.80 14.52 -10.60
CA GLN A 322 4.59 15.70 -10.33
C GLN A 322 4.89 15.83 -8.83
N ILE A 323 6.16 15.89 -8.45
CA ILE A 323 6.61 16.04 -7.05
C ILE A 323 7.66 17.15 -7.00
N PHE A 324 7.50 18.13 -6.09
CA PHE A 324 8.34 19.35 -6.06
C PHE A 324 8.44 20.08 -7.42
N GLY A 325 7.43 19.93 -8.27
CA GLY A 325 7.40 20.51 -9.62
C GLY A 325 8.12 19.69 -10.70
N VAL A 326 8.71 18.54 -10.36
CA VAL A 326 9.40 17.62 -11.29
C VAL A 326 8.48 16.48 -11.69
N ASP A 327 8.45 16.14 -12.97
CA ASP A 327 7.71 14.99 -13.48
C ASP A 327 8.43 13.68 -13.18
N VAL A 328 8.03 13.02 -12.10
CA VAL A 328 8.56 11.72 -11.69
C VAL A 328 7.88 10.61 -12.49
N ARG A 329 8.59 10.10 -13.49
CA ARG A 329 8.17 8.94 -14.29
C ARG A 329 8.62 7.66 -13.61
N HIS A 330 7.71 6.99 -12.92
CA HIS A 330 8.03 5.77 -12.18
C HIS A 330 7.68 4.52 -12.97
N ARG A 331 8.63 3.58 -13.04
CA ARG A 331 8.39 2.23 -13.54
C ARG A 331 8.18 1.30 -12.34
N TRP A 332 7.02 0.65 -12.28
CA TRP A 332 6.85 -0.51 -11.41
C TRP A 332 7.61 -1.66 -12.07
N LYS A 333 8.81 -1.96 -11.59
CA LYS A 333 9.66 -3.05 -12.12
C LYS A 333 9.18 -4.41 -11.62
#